data_AF-A0A6B2XYH4-F1
#
_entry.id   AF-A0A6B2XYH4-F1
#
_cell.length_a   1.000
_cell.length_b   1.000
_cell.length_c   1.000
_cell.angle_alpha   90.00
_cell.angle_beta   90.00
_cell.angle_gamma   90.00
#
_symmetry.space_group_name_H-M   'P 1'
#
loop_
_entity.id
_entity.type
_entity.pdbx_description
1 polymer ?
#
loop_
_entity_poly.entity_id
_entity_poly.type
_entity_poly.pdbx_seq_one_letter_code
_entity_poly.pdbx_strand_id
1 'polypeptide(L)' 'EDVTRESIAAGVSPLELARATGLGPYAELLDSERLLPNLHRGYVEAEGRLPEGSPLDVGSLFAEMAVFHGRPPACHA' A
#
# COMPACT_ATOMS: atom_id res chain seq x y z
N GLU A 1 3.52 17.24 0.38
CA GLU A 1 4.21 16.68 1.56
C GLU A 1 4.22 15.17 1.45
N ASP A 2 5.16 14.49 2.10
CA ASP A 2 5.32 13.02 2.02
C ASP A 2 4.36 12.35 3.01
N VAL A 3 3.14 12.06 2.55
CA VAL A 3 2.03 11.49 3.35
C VAL A 3 2.45 10.24 4.13
N THR A 4 3.42 9.47 3.61
CA THR A 4 3.93 8.27 4.27
C THR A 4 4.65 8.63 5.57
N ARG A 5 5.55 9.62 5.54
CA ARG A 5 6.30 10.05 6.74
C ARG A 5 5.40 10.61 7.82
N GLU A 6 4.40 11.39 7.44
CA GLU A 6 3.41 11.93 8.38
C GLU A 6 2.61 10.81 9.04
N SER A 7 2.18 9.82 8.25
CA SER A 7 1.41 8.68 8.74
C SER A 7 2.24 7.78 9.65
N ILE A 8 3.53 7.56 9.34
CA ILE A 8 4.47 6.88 10.23
C ILE A 8 4.60 7.63 11.55
N ALA A 9 4.81 8.95 11.52
CA ALA A 9 4.93 9.76 12.73
C ALA A 9 3.64 9.75 13.58
N ALA A 10 2.49 9.61 12.93
CA ALA A 10 1.18 9.48 13.58
C ALA A 10 0.85 8.05 14.03
N GLY A 11 1.70 7.05 13.75
CA GLY A 11 1.45 5.64 14.09
C GLY A 11 0.32 5.00 13.28
N VAL A 12 -0.04 5.57 12.13
CA VAL A 12 -1.08 5.07 11.24
C VAL A 12 -0.52 3.95 10.39
N SER A 13 -1.22 2.81 10.31
CA SER A 13 -0.81 1.68 9.47
C SER A 13 -1.06 1.96 7.97
N PRO A 14 -0.36 1.24 7.05
CA PRO A 14 -0.65 1.33 5.61
C PRO A 14 -2.10 1.05 5.25
N LEU A 15 -2.77 0.10 5.94
CA LEU A 15 -4.17 -0.23 5.71
C LEU A 15 -5.12 0.90 6.12
N GLU A 16 -4.88 1.52 7.28
CA GLU A 16 -5.65 2.67 7.72
C GLU A 16 -5.45 3.85 6.77
N LEU A 17 -4.20 4.09 6.36
CA LEU A 17 -3.88 5.13 5.40
C LEU A 17 -4.54 4.88 4.04
N ALA A 18 -4.51 3.66 3.52
CA ALA A 18 -5.17 3.30 2.26
C ALA A 18 -6.68 3.56 2.29
N ARG A 19 -7.32 3.32 3.44
CA ARG A 19 -8.76 3.57 3.64
C ARG A 19 -9.09 5.06 3.77
N ALA A 20 -8.19 5.84 4.35
CA ALA A 20 -8.37 7.29 4.53
C ALA A 20 -8.00 8.08 3.27
N THR A 21 -7.01 7.61 2.52
CA THR A 21 -6.41 8.31 1.39
C THR A 21 -6.93 7.68 0.12
N GLY A 22 -7.99 8.25 -0.45
CA GLY A 22 -8.50 7.81 -1.75
C GLY A 22 -7.44 7.95 -2.86
N LEU A 23 -7.73 7.38 -4.03
CA LEU A 23 -6.80 7.37 -5.18
C LEU A 23 -6.54 8.74 -5.81
N GLY A 24 -7.34 9.75 -5.49
CA GLY A 24 -7.18 11.11 -5.99
C GLY A 24 -7.13 11.14 -7.53
N PRO A 25 -6.11 11.76 -8.14
CA PRO A 25 -5.95 11.84 -9.60
C PRO A 25 -5.71 10.50 -10.30
N TYR A 26 -5.56 9.40 -9.57
CA TYR A 26 -5.32 8.07 -10.14
C TYR A 26 -6.56 7.18 -10.07
N ALA A 27 -7.72 7.74 -9.71
CA ALA A 27 -8.96 7.00 -9.53
C ALA A 27 -9.46 6.31 -10.83
N GLU A 28 -9.07 6.81 -12.00
CA GLU A 28 -9.37 6.19 -13.29
C GLU A 28 -8.44 5.02 -13.67
N LEU A 29 -7.36 4.78 -12.93
CA LEU A 29 -6.46 3.67 -13.22
C LEU A 29 -7.06 2.33 -12.76
N LEU A 30 -6.65 1.26 -13.46
CA LEU A 30 -6.97 -0.11 -13.04
C LEU A 30 -6.21 -0.47 -11.76
N ASP A 31 -6.65 -1.55 -11.14
CA ASP A 31 -6.01 -2.17 -9.96
C ASP A 31 -5.87 -1.21 -8.76
N SER A 32 -6.97 -0.53 -8.40
CA SER A 32 -7.07 0.35 -7.22
C SER A 32 -6.47 -0.23 -5.94
N GLU A 33 -6.54 -1.55 -5.78
CA GLU A 33 -6.01 -2.31 -4.66
C GLU A 33 -4.49 -2.23 -4.53
N ARG A 34 -3.76 -1.92 -5.61
CA ARG A 34 -2.30 -1.73 -5.58
C ARG A 34 -1.87 -0.55 -4.74
N LEU A 35 -2.78 0.33 -4.35
CA LEU A 35 -2.50 1.38 -3.37
C LEU A 35 -1.87 0.80 -2.09
N LEU A 36 -2.45 -0.28 -1.54
CA LEU A 36 -1.97 -0.84 -0.27
C LEU A 36 -0.52 -1.35 -0.32
N PRO A 37 -0.12 -2.25 -1.26
CA PRO A 37 1.28 -2.68 -1.35
C PRO A 37 2.24 -1.55 -1.71
N ASN A 38 1.80 -0.52 -2.45
CA ASN A 38 2.62 0.66 -2.71
C ASN A 38 2.85 1.49 -1.43
N LEU A 39 1.86 1.60 -0.55
CA LEU A 39 2.04 2.23 0.76
C LEU A 39 3.00 1.43 1.63
N HIS A 40 2.89 0.10 1.68
CA HIS A 40 3.86 -0.74 2.40
C HIS A 40 5.30 -0.54 1.93
N ARG A 41 5.50 -0.47 0.61
CA ARG A 41 6.79 -0.11 0.00
C ARG A 41 7.28 1.25 0.52
N GLY A 42 6.43 2.27 0.45
CA GLY A 42 6.74 3.61 0.98
C GLY A 42 7.13 3.59 2.46
N TYR A 43 6.42 2.82 3.29
CA TYR A 43 6.71 2.71 4.73
C TYR A 43 8.07 2.06 5.01
N VAL A 44 8.34 0.93 4.36
CA VAL A 44 9.61 0.20 4.52
C VAL A 44 10.80 1.06 4.11
N GLU A 45 10.68 1.78 3.00
CA GLU A 45 11.74 2.63 2.46
C GLU A 45 11.91 3.92 3.29
N ALA A 46 10.82 4.55 3.72
CA ALA A 46 10.88 5.75 4.55
C ALA A 46 11.51 5.49 5.93
N GLU A 47 11.29 4.30 6.50
CA GLU A 47 11.89 3.88 7.77
C GLU A 47 13.27 3.23 7.61
N GLY A 48 13.71 2.96 6.38
CA GLY A 48 14.99 2.29 6.12
C GLY A 48 15.06 0.85 6.65
N ARG A 49 13.91 0.17 6.77
CA ARG A 49 13.83 -1.20 7.31
C ARG A 49 14.48 -2.23 6.38
N LEU A 50 14.49 -1.97 5.07
CA LEU A 50 15.13 -2.80 4.05
C LEU A 50 15.84 -1.89 3.04
N PRO A 51 16.88 -2.38 2.34
CA PRO A 51 17.42 -1.69 1.16
C PRO A 51 16.31 -1.42 0.12
N GLU A 52 16.41 -0.30 -0.59
CA GLU A 52 15.47 0.06 -1.65
C GLU A 52 15.34 -1.07 -2.69
N GLY A 53 14.11 -1.35 -3.12
CA GLY A 53 13.83 -2.43 -4.06
C GLY A 53 13.96 -3.86 -3.50
N SER A 54 14.26 -4.02 -2.20
CA SER A 54 14.27 -5.36 -1.58
C SER A 54 12.90 -6.04 -1.71
N PRO A 55 12.86 -7.37 -1.89
CA PRO A 55 11.60 -8.11 -1.90
C PRO A 55 10.81 -7.87 -0.61
N LEU A 56 9.51 -7.63 -0.75
CA LEU A 56 8.56 -7.68 0.35
C LEU A 56 7.91 -9.06 0.39
N ASP A 57 7.32 -9.42 1.53
CA ASP A 57 6.51 -10.64 1.63
C ASP A 57 5.23 -10.47 0.81
N VAL A 58 5.30 -10.94 -0.44
CA VAL A 58 4.20 -10.84 -1.40
C VAL A 58 2.98 -11.63 -0.93
N GLY A 59 3.16 -12.75 -0.22
CA GLY A 59 2.04 -13.56 0.28
C GLY A 59 1.21 -12.80 1.30
N SER A 60 1.88 -12.21 2.29
CA SER A 60 1.23 -11.39 3.32
C SER A 60 0.60 -10.13 2.72
N LEU A 61 1.31 -9.43 1.82
CA LEU A 61 0.78 -8.24 1.15
C LEU A 61 -0.45 -8.54 0.29
N PHE A 62 -0.47 -9.68 -0.40
CA PHE A 62 -1.61 -10.07 -1.22
C PHE A 62 -2.85 -10.37 -0.37
N ALA A 63 -2.68 -11.04 0.77
CA ALA A 63 -3.77 -11.31 1.71
C ALA A 63 -4.36 -10.00 2.26
N GLU A 64 -3.51 -9.05 2.68
CA GLU A 64 -3.97 -7.76 3.20
C GLU A 64 -4.59 -6.88 2.11
N MET A 65 -4.05 -6.92 0.89
CA MET A 65 -4.59 -6.23 -0.27
C MET A 65 -5.99 -6.74 -0.62
N ALA A 66 -6.24 -8.04 -0.52
CA ALA A 66 -7.58 -8.60 -0.69
C ALA A 66 -8.55 -8.13 0.40
N VAL A 67 -8.08 -7.95 1.65
CA VAL A 67 -8.87 -7.36 2.75
C VAL A 67 -9.21 -5.89 2.46
N PHE A 68 -8.26 -5.12 1.94
CA PHE A 68 -8.48 -3.74 1.53
C PHE A 68 -9.47 -3.63 0.37
N HIS A 69 -9.29 -4.46 -0.67
CA HIS A 69 -10.12 -4.44 -1.87
C HIS A 69 -11.51 -5.06 -1.66
N GLY A 70 -11.69 -5.88 -0.62
CA GLY A 70 -12.92 -6.63 -0.34
C GLY A 70 -13.10 -7.88 -1.20
N ARG A 71 -12.16 -8.17 -2.10
CA ARG A 71 -12.10 -9.36 -2.96
C ARG A 71 -10.66 -9.57 -3.44
N PRO A 72 -10.30 -10.76 -3.95
CA PRO A 72 -9.02 -10.95 -4.64
C PRO A 72 -8.91 -10.03 -5.88
N PRO A 73 -7.70 -9.55 -6.22
CA PRO A 73 -7.44 -8.88 -7.50
C PRO A 73 -7.90 -9.73 -8.68
N ALA A 74 -8.41 -9.09 -9.73
CA ALA A 74 -8.77 -9.79 -10.95
C ALA A 74 -7.50 -10.22 -11.71
N CYS A 75 -7.46 -11.47 -12.18
CA CYS A 75 -6.39 -11.99 -13.02
C CYS A 75 -6.99 -12.59 -14.29
N HIS A 76 -6.47 -12.21 -15.46
CA HIS A 76 -6.96 -12.62 -16.79
C HIS A 76 -5.89 -13.33 -17.63
N ALA A 77 -4.82 -13.82 -16.99
CA ALA A 77 -3.72 -14.51 -17.65
C ALA A 77 -4.08 -15.93 -18.11
#